data_AF-A0ABD1DAP3-F1
#
_entry.id   AF-A0ABD1DAP3-F1
#
_cell.length_a   1.000
_cell.length_b   1.000
_cell.length_c   1.000
_cell.angle_alpha   90.00
_cell.angle_beta   90.00
_cell.angle_gamma   90.00
#
_symmetry.space_group_name_H-M   'P 1'
#
loop_
_entity.id
_entity.type
_entity.pdbx_description
1 polymer ?
#
loop_
_entity_poly.entity_id
_entity_poly.type
_entity_poly.pdbx_seq_one_letter_code
_entity_poly.pdbx_strand_id
1 'polypeptide(L)'
;MNASSVLKLLVIFVTTAAARDILESQWNPETQAMFKRPKGTVRSCSETSYSGQVTLQIGNYGFDALCVQRHRLFGDGWLVIQQRVDRNEDFYRNWADYRAGFGTLSKGFWMGLDKLHKITTGAPHELAVEVVDREGKYYYGSVVVYEQLSWKQS
;
A
#
# COMPACT_ATOMS: atom_id res chain seq x y z
N MET A 1 8.19 26.08 -6.23
CA MET A 1 7.48 24.97 -5.55
C MET A 1 7.63 23.74 -6.44
N ASN A 2 8.45 22.77 -6.05
CA ASN A 2 8.80 21.63 -6.92
C ASN A 2 7.70 20.56 -6.87
N ALA A 3 7.48 19.89 -8.00
CA ALA A 3 6.38 18.97 -8.29
C ALA A 3 6.41 17.62 -7.55
N SER A 4 6.82 17.54 -6.28
CA SER A 4 6.97 16.24 -5.62
C SER A 4 6.72 16.29 -4.11
N SER A 5 5.50 15.96 -3.70
CA SER A 5 5.20 15.35 -2.38
C SER A 5 3.73 14.89 -2.28
N VAL A 6 3.11 14.50 -3.39
CA VAL A 6 1.85 13.74 -3.32
C VAL A 6 2.24 12.33 -2.87
N LEU A 7 1.76 11.92 -1.70
CA LEU A 7 2.00 10.57 -1.23
C LEU A 7 1.09 9.61 -2.01
N LYS A 8 1.69 8.51 -2.45
CA LYS A 8 1.11 7.54 -3.36
C LYS A 8 0.67 6.28 -2.61
N LEU A 9 -0.60 5.92 -2.72
CA LEU A 9 -1.25 4.81 -2.02
C LEU A 9 -1.68 3.75 -3.03
N LEU A 10 -1.38 2.48 -2.73
CA LEU A 10 -1.64 1.37 -3.65
C LEU A 10 -2.54 0.32 -3.00
N VAL A 11 -3.55 -0.09 -3.74
CA VAL A 11 -4.44 -1.19 -3.38
C VAL A 11 -4.34 -2.28 -4.44
N ILE A 12 -4.10 -3.51 -4.00
CA ILE A 12 -3.93 -4.66 -4.90
C ILE A 12 -4.97 -5.73 -4.60
N PHE A 13 -5.69 -6.17 -5.63
CA PHE A 13 -6.65 -7.28 -5.55
C PHE A 13 -6.26 -8.40 -6.51
N VAL A 14 -5.90 -9.55 -5.94
CA VAL A 14 -5.62 -10.78 -6.68
C VAL A 14 -6.67 -11.81 -6.31
N THR A 15 -7.34 -12.37 -7.32
CA THR A 15 -8.48 -13.28 -7.09
C THR A 15 -8.09 -14.75 -7.03
N THR A 16 -6.91 -15.15 -7.52
CA THR A 16 -6.42 -16.55 -7.51
C THR A 16 -4.89 -16.63 -7.50
N ALA A 17 -4.31 -17.79 -7.12
CA ALA A 17 -2.86 -18.01 -7.19
C ALA A 17 -2.30 -17.95 -8.62
N ALA A 18 -3.08 -18.32 -9.65
CA ALA A 18 -2.67 -18.15 -11.04
C ALA A 18 -2.63 -16.67 -11.46
N ALA A 19 -3.60 -15.88 -10.98
CA ALA A 19 -3.61 -14.42 -11.12
C ALA A 19 -2.46 -13.75 -10.34
N ARG A 20 -2.05 -14.35 -9.22
CA ARG A 20 -0.89 -13.91 -8.45
C ARG A 20 0.37 -14.00 -9.30
N ASP A 21 0.58 -15.10 -10.02
CA ASP A 21 1.76 -15.26 -10.89
C ASP A 21 1.78 -14.21 -12.03
N ILE A 22 0.63 -13.70 -12.46
CA ILE A 22 0.54 -12.60 -13.45
C ILE A 22 1.00 -11.26 -12.87
N LEU A 23 0.61 -10.95 -11.64
CA LEU A 23 1.10 -9.77 -10.92
C LEU A 23 2.56 -9.94 -10.48
N GLU A 24 2.94 -11.12 -10.01
CA GLU A 24 4.29 -11.48 -9.57
C GLU A 24 5.29 -11.61 -10.73
N SER A 25 4.84 -11.84 -11.97
CA SER A 25 5.70 -11.83 -13.18
C SER A 25 5.81 -10.43 -13.81
N GLN A 26 4.85 -9.54 -13.55
CA GLN A 26 4.99 -8.11 -13.82
C GLN A 26 5.84 -7.40 -12.76
N TRP A 27 5.87 -7.97 -11.56
CA TRP A 27 6.86 -7.73 -10.53
C TRP A 27 8.18 -8.44 -10.91
N ASN A 28 9.33 -7.80 -10.66
CA ASN A 28 10.62 -8.46 -10.80
C ASN A 28 11.22 -8.71 -9.40
N PRO A 29 11.08 -9.93 -8.85
CA PRO A 29 11.65 -10.30 -7.55
C PRO A 29 13.16 -10.64 -7.59
N GLU A 30 13.85 -10.58 -8.74
CA GLU A 30 15.28 -10.93 -8.85
C GLU A 30 16.26 -9.86 -8.34
N THR A 31 15.79 -8.82 -7.65
CA THR A 31 16.67 -8.15 -6.69
C THR A 31 16.48 -8.81 -5.34
N GLN A 32 17.48 -9.61 -4.93
CA GLN A 32 17.67 -10.16 -3.58
C GLN A 32 17.80 -9.04 -2.52
N ALA A 33 16.77 -8.21 -2.38
CA ALA A 33 16.68 -7.12 -1.41
C ALA A 33 15.49 -7.30 -0.45
N MET A 34 14.80 -8.46 -0.47
CA MET A 34 13.78 -8.80 0.53
C MET A 34 14.33 -9.04 1.95
N PHE A 35 15.64 -8.94 2.17
CA PHE A 35 16.26 -9.18 3.49
C PHE A 35 17.21 -8.09 4.00
N LYS A 36 17.33 -6.94 3.33
CA LYS A 36 18.02 -5.77 3.92
C LYS A 36 16.96 -4.81 4.44
N ARG A 37 16.43 -5.09 5.65
CA ARG A 37 15.72 -4.05 6.41
C ARG A 37 16.61 -2.81 6.44
N PRO A 38 16.10 -1.63 6.07
CA PRO A 38 16.88 -0.41 6.14
C PRO A 38 17.27 -0.20 7.61
N LYS A 39 18.51 0.23 7.87
CA LYS A 39 18.84 0.77 9.20
C LYS A 39 18.17 2.13 9.31
N GLY A 40 16.97 2.18 9.87
CA GLY A 40 16.26 3.42 10.17
C GLY A 40 14.81 3.43 9.72
N THR A 41 14.15 4.55 9.96
CA THR A 41 12.76 4.81 9.59
C THR A 41 12.69 5.77 8.40
N VAL A 42 11.69 5.61 7.54
CA VAL A 42 11.42 6.53 6.42
C VAL A 42 10.09 7.24 6.63
N ARG A 43 9.92 8.44 6.08
CA ARG A 43 8.65 9.19 6.18
C ARG A 43 7.71 8.94 5.02
N SER A 44 8.24 8.43 3.91
CA SER A 44 7.51 8.12 2.69
C SER A 44 8.22 7.00 1.94
N CYS A 45 7.46 6.20 1.19
CA CYS A 45 8.03 5.22 0.27
C CYS A 45 8.89 5.88 -0.81
N SER A 46 8.71 7.17 -1.12
CA SER A 46 9.62 7.89 -2.03
C SER A 46 11.05 8.04 -1.50
N GLU A 47 11.30 7.82 -0.21
CA GLU A 47 12.64 7.91 0.39
C GLU A 47 13.43 6.59 0.28
N THR A 48 12.83 5.50 -0.22
CA THR A 48 13.49 4.21 -0.44
C THR A 48 13.72 3.94 -1.93
N SER A 49 14.85 3.32 -2.26
CA SER A 49 15.23 2.90 -3.62
C SER A 49 14.85 1.45 -3.95
N TYR A 50 14.29 0.72 -2.99
CA TYR A 50 13.89 -0.69 -3.14
C TYR A 50 12.45 -0.93 -2.66
N SER A 51 11.87 -1.97 -3.23
CA SER A 51 10.57 -2.50 -2.82
C SER A 51 10.72 -3.45 -1.62
N GLY A 52 9.80 -3.39 -0.67
CA GLY A 52 9.78 -4.29 0.47
C GLY A 52 9.27 -3.65 1.75
N GLN A 53 9.40 -4.40 2.85
CA GLN A 53 8.97 -3.94 4.16
C GLN A 53 9.92 -2.87 4.71
N VAL A 54 9.33 -1.78 5.17
CA VAL A 54 10.02 -0.67 5.84
C VAL A 54 9.27 -0.29 7.11
N THR A 55 9.93 0.46 7.99
CA THR A 55 9.23 1.12 9.11
C THR A 55 8.99 2.58 8.71
N LEU A 56 7.71 2.93 8.53
CA LEU A 56 7.28 4.31 8.30
C LEU A 56 7.18 5.05 9.62
N GLN A 57 7.64 6.31 9.63
CA GLN A 57 7.55 7.22 10.77
C GLN A 57 6.81 8.49 10.36
N ILE A 58 5.61 8.68 10.91
CA ILE A 58 4.77 9.87 10.70
C ILE A 58 4.63 10.60 12.04
N GLY A 59 5.37 11.70 12.20
CA GLY A 59 5.52 12.36 13.50
C GLY A 59 6.13 11.43 14.53
N ASN A 60 5.44 11.22 15.66
CA ASN A 60 5.86 10.29 16.72
C ASN A 60 5.28 8.88 16.55
N TYR A 61 4.60 8.60 15.43
CA TYR A 61 3.94 7.31 15.19
C TYR A 61 4.70 6.50 14.15
N GLY A 62 5.25 5.35 14.59
CA GLY A 62 5.99 4.41 13.76
C GLY A 62 5.23 3.11 13.53
N PHE A 63 5.26 2.57 12.30
CA PHE A 63 4.63 1.28 11.97
C PHE A 63 5.28 0.63 10.75
N ASP A 64 5.17 -0.69 10.67
CA ASP A 64 5.64 -1.45 9.52
C ASP A 64 4.70 -1.29 8.32
N ALA A 65 5.29 -1.15 7.14
CA ALA A 65 4.60 -0.87 5.89
C ALA A 65 5.31 -1.56 4.71
N LEU A 66 4.59 -1.71 3.61
CA LEU A 66 5.13 -2.27 2.36
C LEU A 66 5.26 -1.15 1.32
N CYS A 67 6.49 -0.94 0.85
CA CYS A 67 6.78 0.01 -0.23
C CYS A 67 7.02 -0.70 -1.56
N VAL A 68 6.57 -0.06 -2.62
CA VAL A 68 6.73 -0.51 -4.01
C VAL A 68 7.47 0.57 -4.79
N GLN A 69 8.62 0.17 -5.34
CA GLN A 69 9.42 0.94 -6.29
C GLN A 69 9.36 0.29 -7.67
N ARG A 70 9.59 1.10 -8.70
CA ARG A 70 9.66 0.73 -10.11
C ARG A 70 8.44 -0.05 -10.55
N HIS A 71 7.26 0.37 -10.07
CA HIS A 71 6.00 -0.23 -10.50
C HIS A 71 5.82 0.03 -12.00
N ARG A 72 5.52 -1.03 -12.76
CA ARG A 72 5.47 -0.97 -14.23
C ARG A 72 4.55 0.12 -14.77
N LEU A 73 3.41 0.35 -14.09
CA LEU A 73 2.38 1.29 -14.54
C LEU A 73 2.41 2.63 -13.81
N PHE A 74 2.93 2.64 -12.59
CA PHE A 74 2.75 3.76 -11.67
C PHE A 74 4.07 4.36 -11.18
N GLY A 75 5.21 3.78 -11.57
CA GLY A 75 6.54 4.23 -11.21
C GLY A 75 6.88 3.98 -9.74
N ASP A 76 7.60 4.93 -9.14
CA ASP A 76 8.21 4.80 -7.82
C ASP A 76 7.35 5.39 -6.69
N GLY A 77 7.62 4.93 -5.46
CA GLY A 77 7.19 5.58 -4.22
C GLY A 77 5.82 5.17 -3.68
N TRP A 78 5.30 3.98 -4.04
CA TRP A 78 3.95 3.55 -3.64
C TRP A 78 3.95 2.88 -2.28
N LEU A 79 3.05 3.31 -1.41
CA LEU A 79 2.71 2.67 -0.14
C LEU A 79 1.54 1.72 -0.35
N VAL A 80 1.73 0.42 -0.11
CA VAL A 80 0.62 -0.55 -0.18
C VAL A 80 -0.22 -0.42 1.09
N ILE A 81 -1.49 -0.07 0.93
CA ILE A 81 -2.43 0.14 2.04
C ILE A 81 -3.40 -1.05 2.24
N GLN A 82 -3.60 -1.84 1.18
CA GLN A 82 -4.41 -3.04 1.20
C GLN A 82 -3.93 -3.99 0.10
N GLN A 83 -3.83 -5.27 0.43
CA GLN A 83 -3.55 -6.30 -0.55
C GLN A 83 -4.40 -7.55 -0.31
N ARG A 84 -4.95 -8.12 -1.39
CA ARG A 84 -5.50 -9.48 -1.44
C ARG A 84 -4.65 -10.30 -2.37
N VAL A 85 -3.94 -11.31 -1.86
CA VAL A 85 -3.14 -12.23 -2.68
C VAL A 85 -3.86 -13.56 -2.86
N ASP A 86 -4.58 -13.98 -1.83
CA ASP A 86 -5.30 -15.24 -1.74
C ASP A 86 -6.50 -15.09 -0.77
N ARG A 87 -7.13 -16.21 -0.43
CA ARG A 87 -8.25 -16.26 0.54
C ARG A 87 -7.79 -16.54 1.99
N ASN A 88 -6.50 -16.37 2.30
CA ASN A 88 -5.98 -16.73 3.63
C ASN A 88 -6.33 -15.71 4.70
N GLU A 89 -6.63 -14.47 4.32
CA GLU A 89 -7.02 -13.42 5.26
C GLU A 89 -8.53 -13.14 5.15
N ASP A 90 -9.21 -13.15 6.30
CA ASP A 90 -10.62 -12.80 6.38
C ASP A 90 -10.78 -11.27 6.41
N PHE A 91 -11.57 -10.75 5.47
CA PHE A 91 -11.91 -9.33 5.39
C PHE A 91 -13.33 -9.05 5.91
N TYR A 92 -14.09 -10.07 6.31
CA TYR A 92 -15.36 -9.88 7.01
C TYR A 92 -15.10 -9.60 8.49
N ARG A 93 -14.66 -8.37 8.76
CA ARG A 93 -14.19 -7.94 10.09
C ARG A 93 -15.06 -6.83 10.67
N ASN A 94 -14.97 -6.65 11.99
CA ASN A 94 -15.71 -5.58 12.68
C ASN A 94 -15.02 -4.21 12.51
N TRP A 95 -15.67 -3.16 12.99
CA TRP A 95 -15.16 -1.78 12.91
C TRP A 95 -13.82 -1.58 13.62
N ALA A 96 -13.63 -2.19 14.79
CA ALA A 96 -12.39 -2.04 15.55
C ALA A 96 -11.18 -2.63 14.78
N ASP A 97 -11.37 -3.77 14.11
CA ASP A 97 -10.35 -4.37 13.26
C ASP A 97 -10.03 -3.49 12.05
N TYR A 98 -11.03 -2.90 11.40
CA TYR A 98 -10.81 -1.97 10.28
C TYR A 98 -10.12 -0.68 10.72
N ARG A 99 -10.34 -0.22 11.96
CA ARG A 99 -9.60 0.91 12.54
C ARG A 99 -8.14 0.57 12.80
N ALA A 100 -7.89 -0.56 13.46
CA ALA A 100 -6.55 -0.97 13.87
C ALA A 100 -5.68 -1.46 12.68
N GLY A 101 -6.30 -2.13 11.71
CA GLY A 101 -5.63 -2.92 10.68
C GLY A 101 -5.55 -4.40 11.06
N PHE A 102 -5.42 -5.26 10.04
CA PHE A 102 -5.36 -6.71 10.22
C PHE A 102 -4.60 -7.39 9.07
N GLY A 103 -4.27 -8.67 9.24
CA GLY A 103 -3.51 -9.47 8.28
C GLY A 103 -2.00 -9.30 8.37
N THR A 104 -1.29 -9.83 7.37
CA THR A 104 0.19 -9.87 7.35
C THR A 104 0.72 -9.25 6.07
N LEU A 105 1.73 -8.37 6.16
CA LEU A 105 2.31 -7.67 5.01
C LEU A 105 2.86 -8.60 3.90
N SER A 106 3.22 -9.84 4.23
CA SER A 106 3.67 -10.86 3.27
C SER A 106 2.53 -11.67 2.66
N LYS A 107 1.27 -11.37 3.02
CA LYS A 107 0.04 -12.05 2.58
C LYS A 107 -1.02 -10.99 2.27
N GLY A 108 -2.30 -11.32 2.51
CA GLY A 108 -3.36 -10.32 2.52
C GLY A 108 -3.35 -9.49 3.81
N PHE A 109 -3.58 -8.18 3.69
CA PHE A 109 -3.68 -7.28 4.83
C PHE A 109 -4.50 -6.01 4.54
N TRP A 110 -4.92 -5.37 5.62
CA TRP A 110 -5.47 -4.02 5.67
C TRP A 110 -4.66 -3.16 6.64
N MET A 111 -4.16 -2.01 6.19
CA MET A 111 -3.26 -1.17 7.00
C MET A 111 -3.92 -0.61 8.26
N GLY A 112 -5.22 -0.32 8.22
CA GLY A 112 -5.98 0.28 9.32
C GLY A 112 -6.30 1.77 9.08
N LEU A 113 -7.55 2.15 9.36
CA LEU A 113 -8.04 3.52 9.16
C LEU A 113 -7.31 4.54 10.04
N ASP A 114 -6.95 4.17 11.28
CA ASP A 114 -6.25 5.09 12.19
C ASP A 114 -4.85 5.47 11.64
N LYS A 115 -4.20 4.54 10.93
CA LYS A 115 -2.92 4.81 10.24
C LYS A 115 -3.14 5.63 8.97
N LEU A 116 -4.14 5.25 8.17
CA LEU A 116 -4.48 5.96 6.94
C LEU A 116 -4.85 7.41 7.20
N HIS A 117 -5.66 7.70 8.21
CA HIS A 117 -6.03 9.07 8.57
C HIS A 117 -4.77 9.91 8.87
N LYS A 118 -3.82 9.38 9.64
CA LYS A 118 -2.55 10.09 9.92
C LYS A 118 -1.71 10.32 8.67
N ILE A 119 -1.75 9.38 7.73
CA ILE A 119 -1.03 9.46 6.46
C ILE A 119 -1.66 10.53 5.56
N THR A 120 -3.00 10.49 5.42
CA THR A 120 -3.72 11.29 4.42
C THR A 120 -4.00 12.73 4.84
N THR A 121 -3.80 13.04 6.12
CA THR A 121 -4.13 14.35 6.68
C THR A 121 -3.26 15.45 6.08
N GLY A 122 -3.91 16.49 5.55
CA GLY A 122 -3.28 17.77 5.26
C GLY A 122 -2.61 17.91 3.89
N ALA A 123 -2.71 16.90 3.02
CA ALA A 123 -2.22 16.99 1.64
C ALA A 123 -3.05 16.13 0.66
N PRO A 124 -3.03 16.46 -0.64
CA PRO A 124 -3.55 15.55 -1.67
C PRO A 124 -2.71 14.28 -1.76
N HIS A 125 -3.37 13.17 -2.07
CA HIS A 125 -2.76 11.86 -2.23
C HIS A 125 -3.17 11.26 -3.57
N GLU A 126 -2.35 10.38 -4.14
CA GLU A 126 -2.76 9.58 -5.31
C GLU A 126 -3.09 8.17 -4.84
N LEU A 127 -4.26 7.67 -5.22
CA LEU A 127 -4.68 6.30 -4.96
C LEU A 127 -4.67 5.52 -6.27
N ALA A 128 -3.89 4.45 -6.35
CA ALA A 128 -3.95 3.48 -7.42
C ALA A 128 -4.60 2.19 -6.94
N VAL A 129 -5.41 1.60 -7.81
CA VAL A 129 -6.07 0.32 -7.57
C VAL A 129 -5.72 -0.62 -8.71
N GLU A 130 -5.29 -1.82 -8.36
CA GLU A 130 -4.97 -2.90 -9.27
C GLU A 130 -5.87 -4.10 -8.96
N VAL A 131 -6.43 -4.71 -10.00
CA VAL A 131 -7.30 -5.87 -9.90
C VAL A 131 -6.93 -6.89 -10.95
N VAL A 132 -6.76 -8.15 -10.55
CA VAL A 132 -6.71 -9.28 -11.47
C VAL A 132 -7.92 -10.17 -11.24
N ASP A 133 -8.74 -10.33 -12.27
CA ASP A 133 -9.91 -11.19 -12.21
C ASP A 133 -9.54 -12.68 -12.29
N ARG A 134 -10.55 -13.54 -12.19
CA ARG A 134 -10.37 -15.00 -12.13
C ARG A 134 -9.85 -15.59 -13.44
N GLU A 135 -10.02 -14.88 -14.55
CA GLU A 135 -9.55 -15.25 -15.89
C GLU A 135 -8.12 -14.75 -16.13
N GLY A 136 -7.51 -14.07 -15.15
CA GLY A 136 -6.17 -13.51 -15.25
C GLY A 136 -6.12 -12.16 -15.95
N LYS A 137 -7.27 -11.52 -16.21
CA LYS A 137 -7.29 -10.21 -16.84
C LYS A 137 -7.02 -9.13 -15.81
N TYR A 138 -6.10 -8.25 -16.17
CA TYR A 138 -5.58 -7.19 -15.32
C TYR A 138 -6.30 -5.86 -15.61
N TYR A 139 -6.77 -5.21 -14.56
CA TYR A 139 -7.43 -3.91 -14.57
C TYR A 139 -6.72 -2.99 -13.57
N TYR A 140 -6.70 -1.71 -13.90
CA TYR A 140 -6.05 -0.72 -13.07
C TYR A 140 -6.69 0.65 -13.24
N GLY A 141 -6.49 1.51 -12.26
CA GLY A 141 -6.85 2.92 -12.34
C GLY A 141 -6.20 3.70 -11.20
N SER A 142 -5.96 4.99 -11.42
CA SER A 142 -5.55 5.90 -10.35
C SER A 142 -6.44 7.14 -10.28
N VAL A 143 -6.54 7.69 -9.09
CA VAL A 143 -7.31 8.91 -8.80
C VAL A 143 -6.59 9.74 -7.74
N VAL A 144 -6.64 11.06 -7.88
CA VAL A 144 -6.16 11.96 -6.83
C VAL A 144 -7.26 12.11 -5.78
N VAL A 145 -6.96 11.76 -4.54
CA VAL A 145 -7.87 11.85 -3.40
C VAL A 145 -7.50 13.03 -2.51
N TYR A 146 -8.54 13.70 -2.02
CA TYR A 146 -8.42 14.80 -1.06
C TYR A 146 -9.16 14.39 0.21
N GLU A 147 -8.49 14.45 1.36
CA GLU A 147 -9.19 14.35 2.63
C GLU A 147 -9.93 15.66 2.88
N GLN A 148 -11.25 15.67 2.68
CA GLN A 148 -12.09 16.79 3.09
C GLN A 148 -12.16 16.78 4.62
N LEU A 149 -11.47 17.73 5.24
CA LEU A 149 -11.55 17.98 6.68
C LEU A 149 -12.96 18.48 7.05
N SER A 150 -13.90 17.57 7.35
CA SER A 150 -15.00 17.86 8.28
C SER A 150 -15.67 16.59 8.81
N TRP A 151 -15.08 15.94 9.81
CA TRP A 151 -15.87 15.19 10.78
C TRP A 151 -16.24 16.16 11.90
N LYS A 152 -17.40 16.83 11.80
CA LYS A 152 -18.04 17.33 13.02
C LYS A 152 -18.46 16.09 13.81
N GLN A 153 -17.75 15.79 14.89
CA GLN A 153 -18.22 14.85 15.90
C GLN A 153 -19.61 15.34 16.37
N SER A 154 -20.63 14.52 16.13
CA SER A 154 -21.96 14.64 16.73
C SER A 154 -21.98 13.93 18.07
#